data_AF-A0AAV0VZL4-F1
#
_entry.id   AF-A0AAV0VZL4-F1
#
_cell.length_a   1.000
_cell.length_b   1.000
_cell.length_c   1.000
_cell.angle_alpha   90.00
_cell.angle_beta   90.00
_cell.angle_gamma   90.00
#
_symmetry.space_group_name_H-M   'P 1'
#
loop_
_entity.id
_entity.type
_entity.pdbx_description
1 polymer ?
#
loop_
_entity_poly.entity_id
_entity_poly.type
_entity_poly.pdbx_seq_one_letter_code
_entity_poly.pdbx_strand_id
1 'polypeptide(L)'
;MDELEMENKFNNIISDIVQKKRSDNNSFLTIIDEYNIHIEQLKHSKFVLKTPGEKKSMKDYRLVRKYDILTINNKERLIKPINDDSAIGTILYYVTTYN
;
A
#
# COMPACT_ATOMS: atom_id res chain seq x y z
N MET A 1 -27.55 18.27 22.02
CA MET A 1 -26.12 17.94 22.13
C MET A 1 -25.40 19.14 21.59
N ASP A 2 -24.56 19.76 22.41
CA ASP A 2 -23.82 20.96 22.05
C ASP A 2 -22.73 20.61 20.99
N GLU A 3 -22.32 21.58 20.19
CA GLU A 3 -21.30 21.37 19.15
C GLU A 3 -19.98 20.87 19.75
N LEU A 4 -19.57 21.48 20.86
CA LEU A 4 -18.40 21.09 21.64
C LEU A 4 -18.52 19.67 22.20
N GLU A 5 -19.73 19.26 22.58
CA GLU A 5 -20.00 17.92 23.12
C GLU A 5 -19.87 16.86 22.00
N MET A 6 -20.33 17.16 20.79
CA MET A 6 -20.20 16.29 19.63
C MET A 6 -18.74 16.16 19.17
N GLU A 7 -18.01 17.26 19.13
CA GLU A 7 -16.59 17.27 18.78
C GLU A 7 -15.76 16.42 19.75
N ASN A 8 -15.97 16.62 21.05
CA ASN A 8 -15.29 15.83 22.08
C ASN A 8 -15.61 14.34 21.96
N LYS A 9 -16.88 14.00 21.72
CA LYS A 9 -17.28 12.59 21.53
C LYS A 9 -16.63 11.98 20.29
N PHE A 10 -16.59 12.71 19.18
CA PHE A 10 -15.91 12.27 17.97
C PHE A 10 -14.41 12.03 18.21
N ASN A 11 -13.73 13.01 18.80
CA ASN A 11 -12.29 12.94 19.07
C ASN A 11 -11.94 11.78 20.02
N ASN A 12 -12.76 11.55 21.05
CA ASN A 12 -12.58 10.44 21.97
C ASN A 12 -12.71 9.08 21.27
N ILE A 13 -13.72 8.92 20.40
CA ILE A 13 -13.91 7.69 19.62
C ILE A 13 -12.72 7.44 18.69
N ILE A 14 -12.23 8.47 18.00
CA ILE A 14 -11.06 8.34 17.13
C ILE A 14 -9.81 7.99 17.94
N SER A 15 -9.58 8.64 19.08
CA SER A 15 -8.46 8.35 19.97
C SER A 15 -8.47 6.90 20.45
N ASP A 16 -9.63 6.39 20.88
CA ASP A 16 -9.79 5.00 21.32
C ASP A 16 -9.48 4.00 20.20
N ILE A 17 -9.92 4.29 18.98
CA ILE A 17 -9.61 3.47 17.80
C ILE A 17 -8.11 3.47 17.54
N VAL A 18 -7.46 4.64 17.61
CA VAL A 18 -6.02 4.79 17.37
C VAL A 18 -5.21 4.06 18.44
N GLN A 19 -5.58 4.17 19.72
CA GLN A 19 -4.91 3.48 20.83
C GLN A 19 -5.08 1.95 20.77
N LYS A 20 -6.22 1.46 20.27
CA LYS A 20 -6.48 0.02 20.07
C LYS A 20 -5.74 -0.56 18.85
N LYS A 21 -5.32 0.26 17.90
CA LYS A 21 -4.50 -0.21 16.77
C LYS A 21 -3.12 -0.58 17.29
N ARG A 22 -2.65 -1.76 16.92
CA ARG A 22 -1.28 -2.19 17.25
C ARG A 22 -0.28 -1.20 16.67
N SER A 23 0.78 -0.90 17.41
CA SER A 23 1.86 0.00 16.95
C SER A 23 2.59 -0.52 15.70
N ASP A 24 2.53 -1.82 15.45
CA ASP A 24 3.06 -2.50 14.26
C ASP A 24 2.09 -2.49 13.06
N ASN A 25 0.86 -1.96 13.20
CA ASN A 25 -0.12 -1.95 12.12
C ASN A 25 0.21 -0.94 11.00
N ASN A 26 1.24 -0.11 11.22
CA ASN A 26 1.85 0.73 10.21
C ASN A 26 3.17 0.16 9.67
N SER A 27 3.69 -0.98 10.16
CA SER A 27 5.05 -1.46 9.84
C SER A 27 5.31 -1.52 8.34
N PHE A 28 4.30 -1.97 7.58
CA PHE A 28 4.34 -2.05 6.12
C PHE A 28 4.55 -0.70 5.42
N LEU A 29 4.15 0.40 6.05
CA LEU A 29 4.23 1.77 5.52
C LEU A 29 5.31 2.62 6.19
N THR A 30 5.69 2.31 7.44
CA THR A 30 6.67 3.09 8.22
C THR A 30 8.10 2.56 8.09
N ILE A 31 8.29 1.27 7.80
CA ILE A 31 9.62 0.73 7.52
C ILE A 31 9.87 0.91 6.02
N ILE A 32 10.48 2.04 5.65
CA ILE A 32 10.90 2.37 4.28
C ILE A 32 11.63 1.19 3.62
N ASP A 33 12.42 0.46 4.40
CA ASP A 33 13.20 -0.69 3.93
C ASP A 33 12.31 -1.87 3.50
N GLU A 34 11.25 -2.21 4.24
CA GLU A 34 10.34 -3.31 3.86
C GLU A 34 9.57 -2.97 2.58
N TYR A 35 9.13 -1.73 2.45
CA TYR A 35 8.46 -1.24 1.25
C TYR A 35 9.38 -1.34 0.02
N ASN A 36 10.62 -0.85 0.15
CA ASN A 36 11.61 -0.90 -0.93
C ASN A 36 12.02 -2.35 -1.26
N ILE A 37 12.14 -3.22 -0.26
CA ILE A 37 12.39 -4.66 -0.46
C ILE A 37 11.29 -5.26 -1.35
N HIS A 38 10.02 -4.89 -1.15
CA HIS A 38 8.94 -5.40 -2.00
C HIS A 38 9.01 -4.90 -3.44
N ILE A 39 9.42 -3.64 -3.65
CA ILE A 39 9.68 -3.11 -4.99
C ILE A 39 10.79 -3.90 -5.68
N GLU A 40 11.91 -4.13 -4.98
CA GLU A 40 13.04 -4.89 -5.52
C GLU A 40 12.68 -6.35 -5.80
N GLN A 41 11.90 -6.98 -4.92
CA GLN A 41 11.36 -8.33 -5.15
C GLN A 41 10.49 -8.39 -6.40
N LEU A 42 9.63 -7.39 -6.63
CA LEU A 42 8.79 -7.36 -7.82
C LEU A 42 9.61 -7.12 -9.10
N LYS A 43 10.62 -6.25 -9.06
CA LYS A 43 11.57 -6.08 -10.18
C LYS A 43 12.29 -7.39 -10.48
N HIS A 44 12.78 -8.08 -9.46
CA HIS A 44 13.44 -9.37 -9.60
C HIS A 44 12.50 -10.42 -10.22
N SER A 45 11.28 -10.54 -9.71
CA SER A 45 10.29 -11.47 -10.28
C SER A 45 9.95 -11.13 -11.73
N LYS A 46 9.80 -9.85 -12.09
CA LYS A 46 9.60 -9.44 -13.49
C LYS A 46 10.79 -9.82 -14.38
N PHE A 47 12.01 -9.64 -13.88
CA PHE A 47 13.23 -10.04 -14.58
C PHE A 47 13.28 -11.56 -14.80
N VAL A 48 13.12 -12.35 -13.75
CA VAL A 48 13.14 -13.84 -13.80
C VAL A 48 12.07 -14.38 -14.75
N LEU A 49 10.86 -13.81 -14.76
CA LEU A 49 9.80 -14.26 -15.65
C LEU A 49 10.08 -13.94 -17.14
N LYS A 50 10.77 -12.83 -17.41
CA LYS A 50 11.14 -12.38 -18.77
C LYS A 50 12.37 -13.12 -19.32
N THR A 51 13.32 -13.51 -18.47
CA THR A 51 14.58 -14.13 -18.89
C THR A 51 14.43 -15.64 -19.12
N PRO A 52 14.74 -16.16 -20.33
CA PRO A 52 14.80 -17.60 -20.58
C PRO A 52 15.93 -18.27 -19.78
N GLY A 53 15.68 -19.46 -19.24
CA GLY A 53 16.69 -20.22 -18.47
C GLY A 53 16.73 -19.92 -16.98
N GLU A 54 16.10 -18.84 -16.52
CA GLU A 54 15.97 -18.54 -15.08
C GLU A 54 14.96 -19.45 -14.38
N LYS A 55 15.24 -19.78 -13.11
CA LYS A 55 14.36 -20.63 -12.31
C LYS A 55 13.14 -19.84 -11.83
N LYS A 56 12.03 -20.02 -12.52
CA LYS A 56 10.73 -19.39 -12.18
C LYS A 56 10.08 -20.11 -11.01
N SER A 57 9.53 -19.35 -10.07
CA SER A 57 8.76 -19.87 -8.95
C SER A 57 7.31 -19.42 -9.01
N MET A 58 6.43 -20.16 -8.31
CA MET A 58 5.03 -19.72 -8.11
C MET A 58 4.93 -18.38 -7.39
N LYS A 59 5.93 -18.01 -6.59
CA LYS A 59 5.99 -16.71 -5.92
C LYS A 59 6.13 -15.58 -6.93
N ASP A 60 6.94 -15.76 -7.97
CA ASP A 60 7.17 -14.74 -9.01
C ASP A 60 5.89 -14.43 -9.77
N TYR A 61 5.18 -15.47 -10.22
CA TYR A 61 3.89 -15.32 -10.90
C TYR A 61 2.84 -14.65 -10.00
N ARG A 62 2.77 -15.03 -8.72
CA ARG A 62 1.83 -14.42 -7.77
C ARG A 62 2.12 -12.94 -7.55
N LEU A 63 3.39 -12.57 -7.45
CA LEU A 63 3.80 -11.20 -7.17
C LEU A 63 3.48 -10.29 -8.36
N VAL A 64 3.86 -10.69 -9.58
CA VAL A 64 3.61 -9.93 -10.82
C VAL A 64 2.11 -9.86 -11.15
N ARG A 65 1.33 -10.87 -10.80
CA ARG A 65 -0.14 -10.81 -10.95
C ARG A 65 -0.79 -9.83 -9.97
N LYS A 66 -0.25 -9.73 -8.75
CA LYS A 66 -0.88 -8.97 -7.66
C LYS A 66 -0.50 -7.49 -7.68
N TYR A 67 0.70 -7.15 -8.17
CA TYR A 67 1.23 -5.81 -8.06
C TYR A 67 1.92 -5.36 -9.34
N ASP A 68 1.97 -4.04 -9.52
CA ASP A 68 2.77 -3.35 -10.51
C ASP A 68 3.56 -2.19 -9.85
N ILE A 69 4.45 -1.55 -10.59
CA ILE A 69 5.26 -0.41 -10.14
C ILE A 69 4.96 0.78 -11.04
N LEU A 70 4.62 1.91 -10.42
CA LEU A 70 4.45 3.20 -11.08
C LEU A 70 5.44 4.21 -10.51
N THR A 71 5.99 5.08 -11.35
CA THR A 71 6.84 6.18 -10.91
C THR A 71 6.00 7.44 -10.77
N ILE A 72 5.96 8.01 -9.56
CA ILE A 72 5.28 9.29 -9.26
C ILE A 72 6.30 10.21 -8.61
N ASN A 73 6.51 11.41 -9.14
CA ASN A 73 7.47 12.39 -8.61
C ASN A 73 8.88 11.80 -8.43
N ASN A 74 9.37 11.06 -9.43
CA ASN A 74 10.65 10.35 -9.43
C ASN A 74 10.81 9.31 -8.30
N LYS A 75 9.72 8.89 -7.66
CA LYS A 75 9.70 7.81 -6.68
C LYS A 75 8.88 6.65 -7.19
N GLU A 76 9.45 5.46 -7.11
CA GLU A 76 8.73 4.23 -7.43
C GLU A 76 7.70 3.92 -6.35
N ARG A 77 6.51 3.50 -6.78
CA ARG A 77 5.38 3.16 -5.94
C ARG A 77 4.80 1.82 -6.37
N LEU A 78 4.60 0.93 -5.41
CA LEU A 78 3.87 -0.30 -5.60
C LEU A 78 2.37 0.01 -5.75
N ILE A 79 1.77 -0.46 -6.84
CA ILE A 79 0.33 -0.34 -7.11
C ILE A 79 -0.28 -1.73 -7.23
N LYS A 80 -1.57 -1.83 -6.92
CA LYS A 80 -2.35 -3.05 -7.13
C LYS A 80 -3.42 -2.75 -8.19
N PRO A 81 -3.44 -3.48 -9.33
CA PRO A 81 -4.52 -3.30 -10.30
C PRO A 81 -5.86 -3.67 -9.64
N ILE A 82 -6.86 -2.81 -9.82
CA ILE A 82 -8.25 -3.06 -9.45
C ILE A 82 -8.92 -3.57 -10.73
N ASN A 83 -9.43 -4.79 -10.71
CA ASN A 83 -10.23 -5.29 -11.81
C ASN A 83 -11.65 -4.70 -11.67
N ASP A 84 -12.18 -4.13 -12.74
CA ASP A 84 -13.38 -3.28 -12.76
C ASP A 84 -14.69 -3.97 -12.32
N ASP A 85 -14.70 -5.26 -12.00
CA ASP A 85 -15.90 -5.91 -11.42
C ASP A 85 -16.21 -5.41 -9.99
N SER A 86 -15.27 -4.72 -9.34
CA SER A 86 -15.50 -4.01 -8.06
C SER A 86 -15.43 -2.48 -8.22
N ALA A 87 -15.66 -1.95 -9.41
CA ALA A 87 -15.70 -0.51 -9.67
C ALA A 87 -16.97 0.14 -9.08
N ILE A 88 -17.03 0.21 -7.75
CA ILE A 88 -17.73 1.30 -7.07
C ILE A 88 -16.67 2.18 -6.42
N GLY A 89 -16.13 3.10 -7.24
CA GLY A 89 -15.78 4.45 -6.81
C GLY A 89 -14.83 4.64 -5.63
N THR A 90 -13.79 3.82 -5.43
CA THR A 90 -12.80 4.10 -4.38
C THR A 90 -11.39 4.25 -4.96
N ILE A 91 -11.05 5.46 -5.39
CA ILE A 91 -9.66 5.87 -5.58
C ILE A 91 -9.01 5.90 -4.19
N LEU A 92 -8.07 4.99 -3.93
CA LEU A 92 -7.41 4.78 -2.63
C LEU A 92 -6.02 5.45 -2.51
N TYR A 93 -5.79 6.57 -3.17
CA TYR A 93 -4.52 7.30 -3.02
C TYR A 93 -4.77 8.74 -2.56
N TYR A 94 -4.45 9.01 -1.30
CA TYR A 94 -4.20 10.37 -0.82
C TYR A 94 -2.75 10.73 -1.18
N VAL A 95 -2.58 11.66 -2.11
CA VAL A 95 -1.29 12.32 -2.36
C VAL A 95 -1.21 13.50 -1.39
N THR A 96 -0.39 13.37 -0.35
CA THR A 96 -0.02 14.54 0.46
C THR A 96 1.06 15.32 -0.28
N THR A 97 0.67 16.42 -0.91
CA THR A 97 1.59 17.47 -1.33
C THR A 97 1.90 18.33 -0.11
N TYR A 98 3.12 18.23 0.43
CA TYR A 98 3.63 19.24 1.35
C TYR A 98 4.19 20.40 0.52
N ASN A 99 3.62 21.60 0.72
CA ASN A 99 4.19 22.88 0.27
C ASN A 99 5.17 23.40 1.32
#